data_AF-A0A924WB39-F1
#
_entry.id   AF-A0A924WB39-F1
#
_cell.length_a   1.000
_cell.length_b   1.000
_cell.length_c   1.000
_cell.angle_alpha   90.00
_cell.angle_beta   90.00
_cell.angle_gamma   90.00
#
_symmetry.space_group_name_H-M   'P 1'
#
loop_
_entity.id
_entity.type
_entity.pdbx_description
1 polymer ?
#
loop_
_entity_poly.entity_id
_entity_poly.type
_entity_poly.pdbx_seq_one_letter_code
_entity_poly.pdbx_strand_id
1 'polypeptide(L)' 'MILNKLFDSFEGKLQTSKWAKIAKTSTDTALRDIKDLVEKGILQQTDEGGRNANYELVD' A
#
# COMPACT_ATOMS: atom_id res chain seq x y z
N MET A 1 -4.24 16.56 -6.15
CA MET A 1 -4.54 15.12 -6.04
C MET A 1 -3.26 14.34 -6.34
N ILE A 2 -2.57 13.86 -5.30
CA ILE A 2 -1.25 13.19 -5.43
C ILE A 2 -1.40 11.66 -5.38
N LEU A 3 -2.41 11.12 -4.68
CA LEU A 3 -2.65 9.69 -4.55
C LEU A 3 -2.74 8.97 -5.90
N ASN A 4 -3.59 9.46 -6.83
CA ASN A 4 -3.82 8.78 -8.11
C ASN A 4 -2.54 8.64 -8.95
N LYS A 5 -1.68 9.66 -9.00
CA LYS A 5 -0.39 9.57 -9.71
C LYS A 5 0.62 8.64 -9.05
N LEU A 6 0.54 8.51 -7.72
CA LEU A 6 1.39 7.62 -6.93
C LEU A 6 1.01 6.15 -7.19
N PHE A 7 -0.27 5.89 -7.40
CA PHE A 7 -0.83 4.59 -7.72
C PHE A 7 -0.74 4.22 -9.21
N ASP A 8 -0.78 5.19 -10.14
CA ASP A 8 -0.56 4.94 -11.58
C ASP A 8 0.82 4.32 -11.88
N SER A 9 1.80 4.51 -11.00
CA SER A 9 3.14 3.90 -11.12
C SER A 9 3.23 2.49 -10.49
N PHE A 10 2.12 1.97 -9.96
CA PHE A 10 2.02 0.64 -9.37
C PHE A 10 1.08 -0.24 -10.19
N GLU A 11 1.62 -0.82 -11.25
CA GLU A 11 1.02 -2.05 -11.78
C GLU A 11 1.43 -3.22 -10.86
N GLY A 12 0.48 -3.75 -10.09
CA GLY A 12 0.65 -4.93 -9.24
C GLY A 12 0.68 -4.62 -7.73
N LYS A 13 1.52 -5.35 -6.99
CA LYS A 13 1.47 -5.40 -5.52
C LYS A 13 2.24 -4.28 -4.84
N LEU A 14 1.58 -3.60 -3.91
CA LEU A 14 2.15 -2.66 -2.97
C LEU A 14 2.62 -3.37 -1.70
N GLN A 15 3.87 -3.14 -1.31
CA GLN A 15 4.40 -3.57 -0.01
C GLN A 15 4.62 -2.36 0.88
N THR A 16 4.54 -2.54 2.20
CA THR A 16 4.77 -1.47 3.19
C THR A 16 6.12 -0.78 3.02
N SER A 17 7.17 -1.55 2.71
CA SER A 17 8.52 -1.01 2.45
C SER A 17 8.58 -0.17 1.17
N LYS A 18 7.78 -0.50 0.15
CA LYS A 18 7.68 0.27 -1.10
C LYS A 18 6.92 1.58 -0.85
N TRP A 19 5.81 1.54 -0.11
CA TRP A 19 5.09 2.73 0.35
C TRP A 19 6.00 3.68 1.14
N ALA A 20 6.72 3.15 2.12
CA ALA A 20 7.66 3.91 2.95
C ALA A 20 8.67 4.71 2.11
N LYS A 21 9.24 4.09 1.07
CA LYS A 21 10.21 4.76 0.18
C LYS A 21 9.59 5.90 -0.63
N ILE A 22 8.34 5.77 -1.08
CA ILE A 22 7.69 6.75 -1.95
C ILE A 22 7.11 7.89 -1.15
N ALA A 23 6.42 7.56 -0.06
CA ALA A 23 5.90 8.52 0.90
C ALA A 23 7.00 9.17 1.75
N LYS A 24 8.26 8.70 1.62
CA LYS A 24 9.44 9.15 2.38
C LYS A 24 9.18 9.12 3.89
N THR A 25 8.57 8.02 4.34
CA THR A 25 8.16 7.82 5.73
C THR A 25 8.77 6.55 6.29
N SER A 26 8.69 6.34 7.61
CA SER A 26 9.17 5.10 8.23
C SER A 26 8.26 3.93 7.87
N THR A 27 8.78 2.70 7.97
CA THR A 27 7.97 1.48 7.76
C THR A 27 6.77 1.44 8.71
N ASP A 28 6.91 1.91 9.95
CA ASP A 28 5.83 1.93 10.94
C ASP A 28 4.71 2.90 10.56
N THR A 29 5.07 4.10 10.10
CA THR A 29 4.08 5.07 9.60
C THR A 29 3.44 4.57 8.31
N ALA A 30 4.23 4.02 7.39
CA ALA A 30 3.72 3.40 6.17
C ALA A 30 2.71 2.29 6.45
N LEU A 31 2.94 1.47 7.49
CA LEU A 31 2.00 0.42 7.87
C LEU A 31 0.68 0.99 8.37
N ARG A 32 0.72 2.09 9.14
CA ARG A 32 -0.49 2.78 9.60
C ARG A 32 -1.26 3.40 8.44
N ASP A 33 -0.56 4.07 7.52
CA ASP A 33 -1.16 4.66 6.33
C ASP A 33 -1.86 3.59 5.48
N ILE A 34 -1.20 2.45 5.24
CA ILE A 34 -1.79 1.33 4.49
C ILE A 34 -3.01 0.77 5.22
N LYS A 35 -2.95 0.60 6.55
CA LYS A 35 -4.11 0.13 7.32
C LYS A 35 -5.30 1.07 7.21
N ASP A 36 -5.07 2.38 7.31
CA ASP A 36 -6.11 3.40 7.12
C ASP A 36 -6.70 3.35 5.70
N LEU A 37 -5.87 3.13 4.68
CA LEU A 37 -6.33 2.92 3.30
C LEU A 37 -7.12 1.61 3.12
N VAL A 38 -6.76 0.54 3.84
CA VAL A 38 -7.52 -0.72 3.85
C VAL A 38 -8.86 -0.54 4.56
N GLU A 39 -8.89 0.13 5.71
CA GLU A 39 -10.13 0.45 6.44
C GLU A 39 -11.06 1.34 5.62
N LYS A 40 -10.50 2.23 4.79
CA LYS A 40 -11.25 3.07 3.85
C LYS A 40 -11.71 2.33 2.60
N GLY A 41 -11.34 1.06 2.42
CA GLY A 41 -11.67 0.27 1.23
C GLY A 41 -10.97 0.75 -0.05
N ILE A 42 -9.81 1.42 0.08
CA ILE A 42 -8.99 1.86 -1.06
C ILE A 42 -7.96 0.77 -1.41
N LEU A 43 -7.43 0.08 -0.40
CA LEU A 43 -6.50 -1.04 -0.55
C LEU A 43 -7.09 -2.32 0.03
N GLN A 44 -6.71 -3.47 -0.53
CA GLN A 44 -6.96 -4.78 0.07
C GLN A 44 -5.66 -5.57 0.17
N GLN A 45 -5.55 -6.38 1.22
CA GLN A 45 -4.46 -7.32 1.34
C GLN A 45 -4.69 -8.50 0.40
N THR A 46 -3.67 -8.89 -0.37
CA THR A 46 -3.76 -10.06 -1.26
C THR A 46 -3.54 -11.35 -0.47
N ASP A 47 -4.21 -12.44 -0.86
CA ASP A 47 -4.15 -13.77 -0.22
C ASP A 47 -2.84 -14.56 -0.47
N GLU A 48 -1.76 -13.87 -0.84
CA GLU A 48 -0.47 -14.51 -1.03
C GLU A 48 0.16 -14.85 0.32
N GLY A 49 -0.01 -16.11 0.73
CA GLY A 49 0.44 -16.69 2.00
C GLY A 49 1.97 -16.76 2.20
N GLY A 50 2.66 -15.61 2.11
CA GLY A 50 4.07 -15.43 2.43
C GLY A 50 4.29 -14.58 3.68
N ARG A 51 5.55 -14.45 4.10
CA ARG A 51 5.94 -13.57 5.24
C ARG A 51 5.72 -12.07 4.95
N ASN A 52 5.54 -11.70 3.69
CA ASN A 52 5.37 -10.32 3.26
C ASN A 52 3.92 -10.07 2.88
N ALA A 53 3.26 -9.17 3.61
CA ALA A 53 1.95 -8.67 3.23
C ALA A 53 2.06 -7.83 1.95
N ASN A 54 1.28 -8.21 0.96
CA ASN A 54 1.11 -7.49 -0.30
C ASN A 54 -0.29 -6.87 -0.31
N TYR A 55 -0.41 -5.68 -0.87
CA TYR A 55 -1.64 -4.93 -0.97
C TYR A 55 -1.90 -4.54 -2.43
N GLU A 56 -3.16 -4.45 -2.83
CA GLU A 56 -3.59 -3.99 -4.15
C GLU A 56 -4.74 -3.00 -4.01
N LEU A 57 -5.02 -2.23 -5.07
CA LEU A 57 -6.19 -1.36 -5.10
C LEU A 57 -7.46 -2.19 -5.11
N VAL A 58 -8.44 -1.76 -4.32
CA VAL A 58 -9.81 -2.28 -4.40
C VAL A 58 -10.45 -1.71 -5.66
N ASP A 59 -11.10 -2.57 -6.43
CA ASP A 59 -11.87 -2.22 -7.64
C ASP A 59 -13.25 -1.64 -7.29
#